data_AF-A0A9E0IQ99-F1
#
_entry.id   AF-A0A9E0IQ99-F1
#
_cell.length_a   1.000
_cell.length_b   1.000
_cell.length_c   1.000
_cell.angle_alpha   90.00
_cell.angle_beta   90.00
_cell.angle_gamma   90.00
#
_symmetry.space_group_name_H-M   'P 1'
#
loop_
_entity.id
_entity.type
_entity.pdbx_description
1 polymer ?
#
loop_
_entity_poly.entity_id
_entity_poly.type
_entity_poly.pdbx_seq_one_letter_code
_entity_poly.pdbx_strand_id
1 'polypeptide(L)'
;MWTSYSARAAAQLIGLPESSVRSLIRDGIVGAVGEVPARLSFRDLATLRVVKTVFEAGVPARRARRELAQLVRGLGGRALSEVALEVRAGRVWVRGQGPIVGQLELALEPVVSAPTPAGELHELPSRVEPPPPLVVAAPLTADEWAARALALEDSDTAAAIDAYRRSLRLRPDSTEAWINLGRLHAEHDDPTAARDCFRAALDLDPADATAIYNLGVVSQDAGREAEAVELYRRALELDPTLAEAHYNLATIFDQTGDSRAAIRHINEYRKLTR
;
A
#
# COMPACT_ATOMS: atom_id res chain seq x y z
N MET A 1 -15.07 0.67 -32.76
CA MET A 1 -16.13 1.22 -31.89
C MET A 1 -15.42 1.79 -30.66
N TRP A 2 -15.17 3.11 -30.61
CA TRP A 2 -14.40 3.71 -29.52
C TRP A 2 -15.28 3.76 -28.27
N THR A 3 -14.97 2.94 -27.27
CA THR A 3 -15.60 3.00 -25.95
C THR A 3 -15.22 4.33 -25.32
N SER A 4 -16.18 5.25 -25.27
CA SER A 4 -16.06 6.50 -24.52
C SER A 4 -16.59 6.29 -23.11
N TYR A 5 -15.92 6.87 -22.13
CA TYR A 5 -16.26 6.76 -20.72
C TYR A 5 -16.88 8.08 -20.25
N SER A 6 -17.96 7.99 -19.49
CA SER A 6 -18.46 9.15 -18.73
C SER A 6 -17.50 9.48 -17.58
N ALA A 7 -17.56 10.69 -17.05
CA ALA A 7 -16.79 11.06 -15.86
C ALA A 7 -17.05 10.11 -14.68
N ARG A 8 -18.30 9.67 -14.51
CA ARG A 8 -18.69 8.69 -13.48
C ARG A 8 -18.07 7.32 -13.71
N ALA A 9 -18.12 6.80 -14.94
CA ALA A 9 -17.54 5.50 -15.27
C ALA A 9 -16.01 5.52 -15.13
N ALA A 10 -15.35 6.60 -15.57
CA ALA A 10 -13.93 6.78 -15.38
C ALA A 10 -13.54 6.89 -13.90
N ALA A 11 -14.30 7.61 -13.10
CA ALA A 11 -14.10 7.71 -11.65
C ALA A 11 -14.16 6.34 -10.96
N GLN A 12 -15.16 5.53 -11.30
CA GLN A 12 -15.31 4.16 -10.77
C GLN A 12 -14.16 3.25 -11.20
N LEU A 13 -13.78 3.27 -12.48
CA LEU A 13 -12.69 2.42 -13.01
C LEU A 13 -11.33 2.77 -12.43
N ILE A 14 -11.06 4.05 -12.20
CA ILE A 14 -9.76 4.53 -11.72
C ILE A 14 -9.70 4.53 -10.18
N GLY A 15 -10.85 4.61 -9.50
CA GLY A 15 -10.90 4.79 -8.05
C GLY A 15 -10.53 6.22 -7.64
N LEU A 16 -10.97 7.21 -8.42
CA LEU A 16 -10.87 8.64 -8.08
C LEU A 16 -12.27 9.20 -7.79
N PRO A 17 -12.42 10.19 -6.89
CA PRO A 17 -13.69 10.88 -6.71
C PRO A 17 -14.19 11.47 -8.03
N GLU A 18 -15.48 11.29 -8.35
CA GLU A 18 -16.06 11.80 -9.60
C GLU A 18 -15.92 13.34 -9.72
N SER A 19 -16.00 14.05 -8.60
CA SER A 19 -15.74 15.49 -8.53
C SER A 19 -14.32 15.88 -8.97
N SER A 20 -13.33 15.04 -8.67
CA SER A 20 -11.94 15.23 -9.12
C SER A 20 -11.81 15.02 -10.62
N VAL A 21 -12.41 13.96 -11.16
CA VAL A 21 -12.42 13.68 -12.61
C VAL A 21 -13.09 14.83 -13.37
N ARG A 22 -14.27 15.28 -12.92
CA ARG A 22 -14.98 16.41 -13.54
C ARG A 22 -14.18 17.72 -13.49
N SER A 23 -13.41 17.96 -12.42
CA SER A 23 -12.53 19.14 -12.37
C SER A 23 -11.39 19.03 -13.37
N LEU A 24 -10.74 17.87 -13.49
CA LEU A 24 -9.64 17.66 -14.44
C LEU A 24 -10.10 17.83 -15.89
N ILE A 25 -11.35 17.42 -16.20
CA ILE A 25 -11.98 17.68 -17.50
C ILE A 25 -12.17 19.20 -17.71
N ARG A 26 -12.75 19.89 -16.73
CA ARG A 26 -12.98 21.34 -16.81
C ARG A 26 -11.68 22.12 -17.01
N ASP A 27 -10.61 21.67 -16.36
CA ASP A 27 -9.29 22.28 -16.41
C ASP A 27 -8.51 21.94 -17.70
N GLY A 28 -9.11 21.16 -18.62
CA GLY A 28 -8.52 20.77 -19.90
C GLY A 28 -7.37 19.75 -19.77
N ILE A 29 -7.25 19.10 -18.61
CA ILE A 29 -6.16 18.16 -18.33
C ILE A 29 -6.41 16.81 -19.01
N VAL A 30 -7.68 16.38 -19.07
CA VAL A 30 -8.15 15.16 -19.72
C VAL A 30 -9.41 15.43 -20.53
N GLY A 31 -9.62 14.66 -21.60
CA GLY A 31 -10.78 14.81 -22.49
C GLY A 31 -10.65 15.95 -23.50
N ALA A 32 -11.47 15.89 -24.55
CA ALA A 32 -11.49 16.91 -25.60
C ALA A 32 -12.19 18.19 -25.12
N VAL A 33 -11.55 19.34 -25.35
CA VAL A 33 -12.10 20.66 -25.00
C VAL A 33 -13.30 20.96 -25.89
N GLY A 34 -14.49 21.15 -25.31
CA GLY A 34 -15.68 21.63 -26.01
C GLY A 34 -16.80 20.61 -26.28
N GLU A 35 -16.61 19.33 -25.98
CA GLU A 35 -17.68 18.33 -26.08
C GLU A 35 -18.47 18.18 -24.77
N VAL A 36 -19.80 18.32 -24.84
CA VAL A 36 -20.72 18.13 -23.69
C VAL A 36 -21.79 17.09 -24.07
N PRO A 37 -21.95 15.98 -23.31
CA PRO A 37 -21.18 15.62 -22.13
C PRO A 37 -19.77 15.14 -22.52
N ALA A 38 -18.77 15.60 -21.78
CA ALA A 38 -17.38 15.23 -22.01
C ALA A 38 -17.21 13.71 -21.94
N ARG A 39 -16.66 13.15 -23.02
CA ARG A 39 -16.42 11.72 -23.19
C ARG A 39 -14.92 11.46 -23.11
N LEU A 40 -14.52 10.61 -22.19
CA LEU A 40 -13.12 10.25 -21.96
C LEU A 40 -12.73 9.07 -22.82
N SER A 41 -11.56 9.12 -23.42
CA SER A 41 -10.95 8.01 -24.15
C SER A 41 -10.16 7.08 -23.23
N PHE A 42 -9.73 5.93 -23.76
CA PHE A 42 -8.80 5.05 -23.03
C PHE A 42 -7.48 5.73 -22.66
N ARG A 43 -6.98 6.67 -23.48
CA ARG A 43 -5.77 7.45 -23.17
C ARG A 43 -6.00 8.42 -22.00
N ASP A 44 -7.21 8.97 -21.89
CA ASP A 44 -7.58 9.80 -20.75
C ASP A 44 -7.63 8.99 -19.45
N LEU A 45 -8.07 7.73 -19.50
CA LEU A 45 -8.01 6.83 -18.34
C LEU A 45 -6.57 6.56 -17.89
N ALA A 46 -5.65 6.35 -18.84
CA ALA A 46 -4.23 6.18 -18.53
C ALA A 46 -3.64 7.43 -17.85
N THR A 47 -4.05 8.62 -18.31
CA THR A 47 -3.67 9.91 -17.72
C THR A 47 -4.25 10.08 -16.32
N LEU A 48 -5.54 9.75 -16.13
CA LEU A 48 -6.19 9.79 -14.82
C LEU A 48 -5.51 8.87 -13.80
N ARG A 49 -5.02 7.70 -14.24
CA ARG A 49 -4.26 6.79 -13.38
C ARG A 49 -2.94 7.40 -12.93
N VAL A 50 -2.24 8.14 -13.80
CA VAL A 50 -1.02 8.88 -13.41
C VAL A 50 -1.34 10.03 -12.47
N VAL A 51 -2.45 10.76 -12.71
CA VAL A 51 -2.87 11.83 -11.77
C VAL A 51 -3.26 11.25 -10.41
N LYS A 52 -3.88 10.07 -10.39
CA LYS A 52 -4.20 9.34 -9.15
C LYS A 52 -2.94 9.06 -8.33
N THR A 53 -1.90 8.53 -8.96
CA THR A 53 -0.65 8.24 -8.22
C THR A 53 0.02 9.50 -7.67
N VAL A 54 -0.14 10.65 -8.33
CA VAL A 54 0.32 11.95 -7.78
C VAL A 54 -0.47 12.35 -6.53
N PHE A 55 -1.78 12.14 -6.51
CA PHE A 55 -2.60 12.40 -5.32
C PHE A 55 -2.28 11.41 -4.19
N GLU A 56 -2.10 10.14 -4.50
CA GLU A 56 -1.73 9.09 -3.53
C GLU A 56 -0.32 9.31 -2.96
N ALA A 57 0.58 9.93 -3.72
CA ALA A 57 1.90 10.35 -3.24
C ALA A 57 1.86 11.54 -2.25
N GLY A 58 0.68 12.00 -1.83
CA GLY A 58 0.52 13.06 -0.83
C GLY A 58 0.66 14.48 -1.36
N VAL A 59 0.72 14.67 -2.69
CA VAL A 59 0.79 16.02 -3.27
C VAL A 59 -0.56 16.72 -3.11
N PRO A 60 -0.62 17.92 -2.51
CA PRO A 60 -1.88 18.65 -2.37
C PRO A 60 -2.57 18.84 -3.72
N ALA A 61 -3.84 18.46 -3.82
CA ALA A 61 -4.58 18.43 -5.08
C ALA A 61 -4.56 19.77 -5.84
N ARG A 62 -4.55 20.90 -5.12
CA ARG A 62 -4.42 22.25 -5.72
C ARG A 62 -3.07 22.47 -6.40
N ARG A 63 -1.98 22.03 -5.77
CA ARG A 63 -0.62 22.13 -6.35
C ARG A 63 -0.52 21.21 -7.55
N ALA A 64 -0.85 19.94 -7.41
CA ALA A 64 -0.85 18.97 -8.51
C ALA A 64 -1.64 19.47 -9.72
N ARG A 65 -2.87 20.00 -9.52
CA ARG A 65 -3.67 20.57 -10.62
C ARG A 65 -3.02 21.78 -11.27
N ARG A 66 -2.44 22.69 -10.48
CA ARG A 66 -1.76 23.88 -11.03
C ARG A 66 -0.58 23.50 -11.92
N GLU A 67 0.25 22.56 -11.48
CA GLU A 67 1.42 22.12 -12.23
C GLU A 67 1.01 21.34 -13.49
N LEU A 68 0.00 20.47 -13.41
CA LEU A 68 -0.57 19.77 -14.57
C LEU A 68 -1.18 20.74 -15.59
N ALA A 69 -1.88 21.78 -15.13
CA ALA A 69 -2.44 22.82 -16.00
C ALA A 69 -1.36 23.69 -16.65
N GLN A 70 -0.24 23.95 -15.95
CA GLN A 70 0.93 24.61 -16.55
C GLN A 70 1.53 23.75 -17.67
N LEU A 71 1.62 22.44 -17.47
CA LEU A 71 2.11 21.50 -18.47
C LEU A 71 1.21 21.49 -19.73
N VAL A 72 -0.12 21.43 -19.56
CA VAL A 72 -1.10 21.53 -20.66
C VAL A 72 -0.94 22.84 -21.45
N ARG A 73 -0.72 23.96 -20.76
CA ARG A 73 -0.43 25.25 -21.42
C ARG A 73 0.89 25.20 -22.21
N GLY A 74 1.92 24.58 -21.65
CA GLY A 74 3.19 24.35 -22.32
C GLY A 74 3.05 23.52 -23.60
N LEU A 75 2.11 22.56 -23.63
CA LEU A 75 1.78 21.72 -24.80
C LEU A 75 0.92 22.44 -25.86
N GLY A 76 0.76 23.76 -25.77
CA GLY A 76 -0.05 24.54 -26.71
C GLY A 76 -1.55 24.30 -26.55
N GLY A 77 -2.01 23.93 -25.35
CA GLY A 77 -3.43 23.69 -25.04
C GLY A 77 -3.94 22.29 -25.37
N ARG A 78 -3.04 21.35 -25.70
CA ARG A 78 -3.36 19.94 -25.93
C ARG A 78 -3.48 19.17 -24.62
N ALA A 79 -4.36 18.16 -24.57
CA ALA A 79 -4.60 17.37 -23.36
C ALA A 79 -3.37 16.51 -23.00
N LEU A 80 -3.20 16.20 -21.71
CA LEU A 80 -2.07 15.37 -21.26
C LEU A 80 -2.12 13.93 -21.80
N SER A 81 -3.29 13.46 -22.21
CA SER A 81 -3.47 12.15 -22.85
C SER A 81 -2.81 12.02 -24.22
N GLU A 82 -2.31 13.13 -24.77
CA GLU A 82 -1.55 13.17 -26.01
C GLU A 82 -0.05 13.00 -25.81
N VAL A 83 0.41 12.90 -24.56
CA VAL A 83 1.83 12.73 -24.21
C VAL A 83 2.02 11.53 -23.27
N ALA A 84 3.12 10.80 -23.43
CA ALA A 84 3.41 9.65 -22.58
C ALA A 84 3.88 10.12 -21.20
N LEU A 85 3.07 9.89 -20.17
CA LEU A 85 3.41 10.17 -18.78
C LEU A 85 3.93 8.91 -18.08
N GLU A 86 4.99 9.02 -17.30
CA GLU A 86 5.59 7.92 -16.54
C GLU A 86 5.90 8.36 -15.11
N VAL A 87 5.62 7.54 -14.10
CA VAL A 87 5.97 7.87 -12.71
C VAL A 87 7.17 7.04 -12.29
N ARG A 88 8.27 7.69 -11.89
CA ARG A 88 9.47 7.02 -11.36
C ARG A 88 9.96 7.75 -10.12
N ALA A 89 10.25 6.99 -9.06
CA ALA A 89 10.80 7.51 -7.80
C ALA A 89 10.01 8.72 -7.24
N GLY A 90 8.68 8.66 -7.30
CA GLY A 90 7.81 9.75 -6.81
C GLY A 90 7.74 10.99 -7.70
N ARG A 91 8.25 10.91 -8.94
CA ARG A 91 8.29 12.02 -9.90
C ARG A 91 7.55 11.64 -11.19
N VAL A 92 6.85 12.59 -11.80
CA VAL A 92 6.15 12.40 -13.08
C VAL A 92 7.06 12.87 -14.23
N TRP A 93 7.30 11.98 -15.16
CA TRP A 93 8.12 12.15 -16.36
C TRP A 93 7.22 12.22 -17.59
N VAL A 94 7.64 12.98 -18.59
CA VAL A 94 6.93 13.17 -19.86
C VAL A 94 7.86 12.73 -21.00
N ARG A 95 7.49 11.72 -21.80
CA ARG A 95 8.29 11.25 -22.96
C ARG A 95 7.70 11.75 -24.30
N GLY A 96 8.56 12.29 -25.17
CA GLY A 96 8.22 12.66 -26.57
C GLY A 96 9.43 13.15 -27.39
N GLN A 97 9.29 13.19 -28.72
CA GLN A 97 10.25 13.79 -29.69
C GLN A 97 9.62 15.06 -30.29
N GLY A 98 10.18 16.24 -30.00
CA GLY A 98 9.64 17.57 -30.39
C GLY A 98 9.87 18.61 -29.29
N PRO A 99 9.74 19.93 -29.55
CA PRO A 99 10.52 21.01 -28.91
C PRO A 99 10.29 21.24 -27.42
N ILE A 100 9.40 20.50 -26.78
CA ILE A 100 9.18 20.52 -25.33
C ILE A 100 9.93 19.32 -24.74
N VAL A 101 11.26 19.42 -24.76
CA VAL A 101 12.14 18.58 -23.96
C VAL A 101 12.39 19.37 -22.67
N GLY A 102 11.59 19.10 -21.64
CA GLY A 102 11.60 19.91 -20.41
C GLY A 102 10.98 19.17 -19.24
N GLN A 103 11.86 18.60 -18.43
CA GLN A 103 11.65 17.85 -17.19
C GLN A 103 10.80 18.65 -16.19
N LEU A 104 9.62 18.15 -15.81
CA LEU A 104 8.83 18.71 -14.70
C LEU A 104 9.15 17.95 -13.41
N GLU A 105 10.07 18.48 -12.61
CA GLU A 105 10.43 17.93 -11.32
C GLU A 105 9.40 18.37 -10.26
N LEU A 106 8.36 17.56 -10.05
CA LEU A 106 7.42 17.75 -8.94
C LEU A 106 8.11 17.33 -7.63
N ALA A 107 8.85 18.25 -7.00
CA ALA A 107 9.47 18.01 -5.69
C ALA A 107 8.39 17.72 -4.63
N LEU A 108 8.51 16.56 -3.96
CA LEU A 108 7.59 16.05 -2.93
C LEU A 108 7.72 16.76 -1.56
N GLU A 109 8.56 17.79 -1.45
CA GLU A 109 8.74 18.58 -0.22
C GLU A 109 7.86 19.86 -0.20
N PRO A 110 7.50 20.37 1.00
CA PRO A 110 6.48 21.40 1.13
C PRO A 110 7.02 22.78 0.76
N VAL A 111 6.57 23.32 -0.38
CA VAL A 111 6.61 24.77 -0.61
C VAL A 111 5.48 25.39 0.20
N VAL A 112 5.82 25.97 1.36
CA VAL A 112 4.91 26.80 2.13
C VAL A 112 4.71 28.11 1.36
N SER A 113 3.56 28.26 0.72
CA SER A 113 3.07 29.56 0.27
C SER A 113 1.86 29.89 1.13
N ALA A 114 2.05 30.75 2.12
CA ALA A 114 0.93 31.33 2.86
C ALA A 114 0.08 32.19 1.90
N PRO A 115 -1.24 32.25 2.10
CA PRO A 115 -2.08 33.23 1.40
C PRO A 115 -1.78 34.64 1.93
N THR A 116 -1.66 35.62 1.03
CA THR A 116 -1.66 37.04 1.39
C THR A 116 -3.05 37.38 1.95
N PRO A 117 -3.20 37.76 3.23
CA PRO A 117 -4.48 38.26 3.70
C PRO A 117 -4.71 39.65 3.09
N ALA A 118 -5.91 39.88 2.57
CA ALA A 118 -6.39 41.23 2.31
C ALA A 118 -6.69 41.90 3.67
N GLY A 119 -5.65 42.48 4.28
CA GLY A 119 -5.74 43.19 5.55
C GLY A 119 -4.91 44.47 5.45
N GLU A 120 -5.43 45.54 6.06
CA GLU A 120 -4.81 46.86 6.08
C GLU A 120 -3.37 46.80 6.60
N LEU A 121 -2.48 47.53 5.93
CA LEU A 121 -1.06 47.63 6.26
C LEU A 121 -0.90 48.19 7.69
N HIS A 122 -0.49 47.34 8.62
CA HIS A 122 0.02 47.76 9.93
C HIS A 122 1.54 47.89 9.86
N GLU A 123 2.11 48.87 10.57
CA GLU A 123 3.56 49.00 10.72
C GLU A 123 4.13 47.72 11.36
N LEU A 124 5.19 47.18 10.74
CA LEU A 124 5.84 45.95 11.21
C LEU A 124 6.57 46.22 12.53
N PRO A 125 6.47 45.31 13.53
CA PRO A 125 7.23 45.44 14.76
C PRO A 125 8.72 45.52 14.46
N SER A 126 9.42 46.48 15.07
CA SER A 126 10.83 46.80 14.81
C SER A 126 11.80 45.65 15.11
N ARG A 127 11.32 44.58 15.74
CA ARG A 127 12.05 43.35 16.00
C ARG A 127 11.09 42.17 16.02
N VAL A 128 11.20 41.31 15.01
CA VAL A 128 10.53 40.00 14.99
C VAL A 128 11.44 39.05 15.76
N GLU A 129 10.99 38.54 16.90
CA GLU A 129 11.65 37.38 17.51
C GLU A 129 11.61 36.23 16.51
N PRO A 130 12.75 35.55 16.26
CA PRO A 130 12.74 34.40 15.37
C PRO A 130 11.68 33.40 15.89
N PRO A 131 10.81 32.87 15.01
CA PRO A 131 9.84 31.88 15.43
C PRO A 131 10.59 30.73 16.12
N PRO A 132 10.04 30.16 17.21
CA PRO A 132 10.65 29.00 17.84
C PRO A 132 10.90 27.94 16.75
N PRO A 133 12.06 27.25 16.79
CA PRO A 133 12.36 26.24 15.79
C PRO A 133 11.19 25.26 15.70
N LEU A 134 10.74 24.99 14.47
CA LEU A 134 9.69 24.01 14.22
C LEU A 134 10.11 22.70 14.87
N VAL A 135 9.37 22.28 15.90
CA VAL A 135 9.54 20.94 16.48
C VAL A 135 8.96 19.97 15.46
N VAL A 136 9.80 19.55 14.53
CA VAL A 136 9.49 18.40 13.67
C VAL A 136 9.43 17.20 14.61
N ALA A 137 8.26 16.59 14.75
CA ALA A 137 8.12 15.37 15.55
C ALA A 137 9.20 14.38 15.10
N ALA A 138 9.92 13.81 16.05
CA ALA A 138 10.98 12.85 15.73
C ALA A 138 10.39 11.73 14.85
N PRO A 139 11.11 11.30 13.80
CA PRO A 139 10.64 10.18 12.99
C PRO A 139 10.45 8.96 13.89
N LEU A 140 9.34 8.25 13.70
CA LEU A 140 9.05 7.05 14.48
C LEU A 140 10.18 6.02 14.31
N THR A 141 10.56 5.40 15.41
CA THR A 141 11.48 4.27 15.49
C THR A 141 10.85 3.01 14.90
N ALA A 142 11.67 1.97 14.67
CA ALA A 142 11.17 0.67 14.21
C ALA A 142 10.12 0.08 15.17
N ASP A 143 10.36 0.21 16.49
CA ASP A 143 9.44 -0.27 17.52
C ASP A 143 8.11 0.49 17.52
N GLU A 144 8.15 1.81 17.35
CA GLU A 144 6.93 2.61 17.27
C GLU A 144 6.14 2.31 15.98
N TRP A 145 6.82 2.02 14.87
CA TRP A 145 6.15 1.54 13.65
C TRP A 145 5.52 0.16 13.84
N ALA A 146 6.19 -0.76 14.53
CA ALA A 146 5.64 -2.08 14.84
C ALA A 146 4.44 -1.99 15.80
N ALA A 147 4.55 -1.20 16.86
CA ALA A 147 3.45 -0.96 17.80
C ALA A 147 2.24 -0.30 17.11
N ARG A 148 2.49 0.64 16.20
CA ARG A 148 1.44 1.23 15.36
C ARG A 148 0.80 0.18 14.45
N ALA A 149 1.60 -0.71 13.86
CA ALA A 149 1.08 -1.76 12.99
C ALA A 149 0.14 -2.69 13.76
N LEU A 150 0.58 -3.16 14.93
CA LEU A 150 -0.21 -4.01 15.83
C LEU A 150 -1.55 -3.36 16.22
N ALA A 151 -1.55 -2.06 16.53
CA ALA A 151 -2.77 -1.33 16.88
C ALA A 151 -3.76 -1.17 15.71
N LEU A 152 -3.30 -1.36 14.47
CA LEU A 152 -4.10 -1.18 13.26
C LEU A 152 -4.63 -2.50 12.69
N GLU A 153 -4.13 -3.66 13.12
CA GLU A 153 -4.44 -4.97 12.50
C GLU A 153 -5.94 -5.24 12.37
N ASP A 154 -6.72 -4.94 13.41
CA ASP A 154 -8.16 -5.18 13.43
C ASP A 154 -9.00 -4.09 12.73
N SER A 155 -8.41 -2.91 12.46
CA SER A 155 -9.16 -1.72 12.03
C SER A 155 -8.82 -1.22 10.63
N ASP A 156 -7.55 -1.35 10.24
CA ASP A 156 -7.03 -0.94 8.93
C ASP A 156 -5.81 -1.80 8.57
N THR A 157 -6.08 -2.98 8.01
CA THR A 157 -5.05 -3.93 7.57
C THR A 157 -4.04 -3.29 6.62
N ALA A 158 -4.50 -2.43 5.70
CA ALA A 158 -3.61 -1.81 4.72
C ALA A 158 -2.60 -0.89 5.40
N ALA A 159 -3.05 -0.11 6.38
CA ALA A 159 -2.18 0.73 7.19
C ALA A 159 -1.27 -0.10 8.13
N ALA A 160 -1.75 -1.23 8.66
CA ALA A 160 -0.94 -2.16 9.45
C ALA A 160 0.21 -2.77 8.63
N ILE A 161 -0.08 -3.28 7.42
CA ILE A 161 0.92 -3.82 6.49
C ILE A 161 1.97 -2.76 6.15
N ASP A 162 1.55 -1.53 5.84
CA ASP A 162 2.47 -0.42 5.54
C ASP A 162 3.33 -0.06 6.76
N ALA A 163 2.76 -0.04 7.97
CA ALA A 163 3.48 0.20 9.21
C ALA A 163 4.52 -0.89 9.51
N TYR A 164 4.17 -2.18 9.38
CA TYR A 164 5.15 -3.27 9.50
C TYR A 164 6.26 -3.17 8.45
N ARG A 165 5.93 -2.85 7.19
CA ARG A 165 6.95 -2.60 6.16
C ARG A 165 7.86 -1.43 6.50
N ARG A 166 7.34 -0.37 7.14
CA ARG A 166 8.17 0.74 7.64
C ARG A 166 9.09 0.29 8.75
N SER A 167 8.58 -0.48 9.71
CA SER A 167 9.37 -1.07 10.80
C SER A 167 10.51 -1.92 10.25
N LEU A 168 10.21 -2.86 9.35
CA LEU A 168 11.18 -3.78 8.74
C LEU A 168 12.21 -3.09 7.83
N ARG A 169 11.90 -1.92 7.26
CA ARG A 169 12.91 -1.10 6.56
C ARG A 169 13.94 -0.50 7.52
N LEU A 170 13.52 -0.17 8.74
CA LEU A 170 14.40 0.38 9.78
C LEU A 170 15.14 -0.73 10.53
N ARG A 171 14.48 -1.88 10.73
CA ARG A 171 15.00 -3.05 11.44
C ARG A 171 14.58 -4.35 10.73
N PRO A 172 15.33 -4.80 9.72
CA PRO A 172 14.99 -5.98 8.93
C PRO A 172 15.20 -7.30 9.67
N ASP A 173 15.88 -7.29 10.81
CA ASP A 173 16.21 -8.41 11.69
C ASP A 173 15.15 -8.67 12.78
N SER A 174 13.93 -8.12 12.63
CA SER A 174 12.82 -8.41 13.53
C SER A 174 12.02 -9.63 13.05
N THR A 175 12.27 -10.79 13.67
CA THR A 175 11.52 -12.03 13.43
C THR A 175 10.01 -11.83 13.65
N GLU A 176 9.63 -11.19 14.77
CA GLU A 176 8.23 -10.92 15.11
C GLU A 176 7.50 -10.08 14.06
N ALA A 177 8.12 -9.01 13.56
CA ALA A 177 7.50 -8.15 12.56
C ALA A 177 7.32 -8.89 11.21
N TRP A 178 8.23 -9.78 10.84
CA TRP A 178 8.06 -10.65 9.67
C TRP A 178 6.93 -11.65 9.86
N ILE A 179 6.79 -12.26 11.05
CA ILE A 179 5.70 -13.19 11.37
C ILE A 179 4.34 -12.47 11.29
N ASN A 180 4.21 -11.31 11.94
CA ASN A 180 2.94 -10.58 11.95
C ASN A 180 2.58 -10.06 10.55
N LEU A 181 3.54 -9.55 9.80
CA LEU A 181 3.32 -9.17 8.40
C LEU A 181 2.89 -10.36 7.54
N GLY A 182 3.52 -11.52 7.72
CA GLY A 182 3.18 -12.75 7.01
C GLY A 182 1.75 -13.22 7.33
N ARG A 183 1.36 -13.16 8.60
CA ARG A 183 0.00 -13.50 9.04
C ARG A 183 -1.05 -12.59 8.41
N LEU A 184 -0.82 -11.26 8.42
CA LEU A 184 -1.73 -10.32 7.76
C LEU A 184 -1.88 -10.60 6.26
N HIS A 185 -0.79 -10.97 5.58
CA HIS A 185 -0.85 -11.37 4.17
C HIS A 185 -1.64 -12.66 3.96
N ALA A 186 -1.50 -13.65 4.84
CA ALA A 186 -2.25 -14.91 4.76
C ALA A 186 -3.76 -14.69 4.95
N GLU A 187 -4.14 -13.89 5.96
CA GLU A 187 -5.55 -13.55 6.25
C GLU A 187 -6.24 -12.75 5.14
N HIS A 188 -5.48 -12.10 4.26
CA HIS A 188 -5.98 -11.24 3.19
C HIS A 188 -5.67 -11.78 1.78
N ASP A 189 -5.63 -13.10 1.64
CA ASP A 189 -5.53 -13.83 0.37
C ASP A 189 -4.26 -13.52 -0.46
N ASP A 190 -3.15 -13.16 0.19
CA ASP A 190 -1.82 -13.08 -0.44
C ASP A 190 -0.87 -14.16 0.12
N PRO A 191 -1.11 -15.44 -0.19
CA PRO A 191 -0.31 -16.56 0.33
C PRO A 191 1.14 -16.52 -0.16
N THR A 192 1.43 -15.83 -1.27
CA THR A 192 2.80 -15.69 -1.77
C THR A 192 3.59 -14.74 -0.88
N ALA A 193 3.06 -13.55 -0.60
CA ALA A 193 3.69 -12.60 0.30
C ALA A 193 3.80 -13.16 1.73
N ALA A 194 2.77 -13.88 2.19
CA ALA A 194 2.79 -14.54 3.49
C ALA A 194 3.96 -15.52 3.62
N ARG A 195 4.10 -16.42 2.63
CA ARG A 195 5.19 -17.39 2.58
C ARG A 195 6.56 -16.72 2.59
N ASP A 196 6.73 -15.66 1.80
CA ASP A 196 8.01 -14.94 1.72
C ASP A 196 8.35 -14.26 3.06
N CYS A 197 7.36 -13.72 3.77
CA CYS A 197 7.55 -13.16 5.12
C CYS A 197 7.92 -14.24 6.14
N PHE A 198 7.23 -15.38 6.17
CA PHE A 198 7.59 -16.46 7.08
C PHE A 198 8.97 -17.04 6.79
N ARG A 199 9.37 -17.14 5.51
CA ARG A 199 10.74 -17.52 5.16
C ARG A 199 11.77 -16.50 5.63
N ALA A 200 11.48 -15.20 5.50
CA ALA A 200 12.36 -14.16 6.03
C ALA A 200 12.49 -14.26 7.57
N ALA A 201 11.41 -14.56 8.29
CA ALA A 201 11.46 -14.84 9.73
C ALA A 201 12.35 -16.07 10.04
N LEU A 202 12.20 -17.15 9.26
CA LEU A 202 12.99 -18.39 9.45
C LEU A 202 14.45 -18.28 9.02
N ASP A 203 14.79 -17.35 8.13
CA ASP A 203 16.17 -17.04 7.80
C ASP A 203 16.88 -16.34 8.98
N LEU A 204 16.13 -15.62 9.82
CA LEU A 204 16.62 -14.98 11.05
C LEU A 204 16.63 -15.94 12.24
N ASP A 205 15.54 -16.66 12.44
CA ASP A 205 15.40 -17.69 13.47
C ASP A 205 14.83 -18.99 12.87
N PRO A 206 15.71 -19.95 12.50
CA PRO A 206 15.28 -21.23 11.93
C PRO A 206 14.49 -22.11 12.90
N ALA A 207 14.44 -21.79 14.19
CA ALA A 207 13.76 -22.55 15.23
C ALA A 207 12.49 -21.85 15.76
N ASP A 208 12.01 -20.81 15.09
CA ASP A 208 10.76 -20.15 15.46
C ASP A 208 9.55 -21.04 15.12
N ALA A 209 8.94 -21.63 16.15
CA ALA A 209 7.82 -22.56 16.01
C ALA A 209 6.58 -21.90 15.38
N THR A 210 6.34 -20.62 15.66
CA THR A 210 5.19 -19.86 15.14
C THR A 210 5.32 -19.60 13.64
N ALA A 211 6.51 -19.20 13.18
CA ALA A 211 6.79 -19.02 11.75
C ALA A 211 6.68 -20.34 10.98
N ILE A 212 7.21 -21.45 11.54
CA ILE A 212 7.08 -22.79 10.94
C ILE A 212 5.61 -23.22 10.86
N TYR A 213 4.84 -23.03 11.94
CA TYR A 213 3.42 -23.34 11.99
C TYR A 213 2.65 -22.54 10.92
N ASN A 214 2.84 -21.22 10.85
CA ASN A 214 2.13 -20.38 9.90
C ASN A 214 2.53 -20.67 8.44
N LEU A 215 3.78 -21.06 8.19
CA LEU A 215 4.19 -21.57 6.88
C LEU A 215 3.44 -22.88 6.54
N GLY A 216 3.20 -23.73 7.55
CA GLY A 216 2.37 -24.93 7.43
C GLY A 216 0.93 -24.61 7.02
N VAL A 217 0.32 -23.60 7.65
CA VAL A 217 -1.02 -23.10 7.29
C VAL A 217 -1.07 -22.65 5.84
N VAL A 218 -0.13 -21.79 5.42
CA VAL A 218 -0.06 -21.31 4.02
C VAL A 218 0.15 -22.46 3.03
N SER A 219 0.92 -23.48 3.38
CA SER A 219 1.10 -24.65 2.52
C SER A 219 -0.14 -25.55 2.47
N GLN A 220 -0.88 -25.69 3.57
CA GLN A 220 -2.15 -26.40 3.59
C GLN A 220 -3.19 -25.70 2.70
N ASP A 221 -3.33 -24.37 2.82
CA ASP A 221 -4.26 -23.59 1.99
C ASP A 221 -3.92 -23.65 0.50
N ALA A 222 -2.64 -23.83 0.18
CA ALA A 222 -2.16 -24.07 -1.19
C ALA A 222 -2.33 -25.52 -1.68
N GLY A 223 -2.99 -26.40 -0.91
CA GLY A 223 -3.21 -27.81 -1.23
C GLY A 223 -1.96 -28.69 -1.11
N ARG A 224 -0.89 -28.20 -0.49
CA ARG A 224 0.37 -28.95 -0.28
C ARG A 224 0.34 -29.66 1.08
N GLU A 225 -0.61 -30.57 1.25
CA GLU A 225 -0.87 -31.25 2.54
C GLU A 225 0.35 -31.97 3.12
N ALA A 226 1.12 -32.68 2.28
CA ALA A 226 2.32 -33.39 2.74
C ALA A 226 3.38 -32.42 3.31
N GLU A 227 3.55 -31.24 2.71
CA GLU A 227 4.45 -30.21 3.21
C GLU A 227 3.92 -29.62 4.52
N ALA A 228 2.61 -29.33 4.59
CA ALA A 228 1.97 -28.82 5.80
C ALA A 228 2.13 -29.78 6.99
N VAL A 229 1.97 -31.10 6.79
CA VAL A 229 2.16 -32.11 7.83
C VAL A 229 3.58 -32.07 8.40
N GLU A 230 4.60 -31.99 7.55
CA GLU A 230 6.00 -31.93 7.99
C GLU A 230 6.29 -30.62 8.75
N LEU A 231 5.75 -29.50 8.27
CA LEU A 231 5.88 -28.22 8.97
C LEU A 231 5.20 -28.23 10.33
N TYR A 232 3.97 -28.73 10.43
CA TYR A 232 3.27 -28.83 11.71
C TYR A 232 3.96 -29.78 12.69
N ARG A 233 4.51 -30.91 12.23
CA ARG A 233 5.31 -31.80 13.07
C ARG A 233 6.54 -31.09 13.61
N ARG A 234 7.27 -30.38 12.74
CA ARG A 234 8.45 -29.62 13.16
C ARG A 234 8.10 -28.48 14.14
N ALA A 235 6.99 -27.79 13.93
CA ALA A 235 6.50 -26.79 14.88
C ALA A 235 6.21 -27.43 16.25
N LEU A 236 5.59 -28.61 16.27
CA LEU A 236 5.30 -29.36 17.51
C LEU A 236 6.55 -29.97 18.17
N GLU A 237 7.61 -30.25 17.42
CA GLU A 237 8.91 -30.64 17.99
C GLU A 237 9.55 -29.50 18.79
N LEU A 238 9.35 -28.25 18.33
CA LEU A 238 9.88 -27.05 18.95
C LEU A 238 8.98 -26.53 20.08
N ASP A 239 7.67 -26.53 19.85
CA ASP A 239 6.65 -26.18 20.84
C ASP A 239 5.51 -27.22 20.84
N PRO A 240 5.58 -28.22 21.73
CA PRO A 240 4.54 -29.23 21.89
C PRO A 240 3.19 -28.68 22.40
N THR A 241 3.11 -27.41 22.77
CA THR A 241 1.89 -26.78 23.31
C THR A 241 1.10 -26.01 22.27
N LEU A 242 1.57 -25.94 21.02
CA LEU A 242 0.83 -25.38 19.88
C LEU A 242 -0.43 -26.21 19.56
N ALA A 243 -1.52 -25.89 20.23
CA ALA A 243 -2.78 -26.61 20.12
C ALA A 243 -3.30 -26.60 18.67
N GLU A 244 -3.20 -25.46 17.99
CA GLU A 244 -3.67 -25.26 16.62
C GLU A 244 -2.95 -26.18 15.62
N ALA A 245 -1.66 -26.45 15.83
CA ALA A 245 -0.91 -27.42 15.01
C ALA A 245 -1.45 -28.84 15.17
N HIS A 246 -1.84 -29.23 16.41
CA HIS A 246 -2.55 -30.49 16.64
C HIS A 246 -3.92 -30.52 15.95
N TYR A 247 -4.69 -29.43 16.01
CA TYR A 247 -5.98 -29.37 15.31
C TYR A 247 -5.82 -29.53 13.80
N ASN A 248 -4.88 -28.82 13.18
CA ASN A 248 -4.66 -28.89 11.73
C ASN A 248 -4.17 -30.27 11.28
N LEU A 249 -3.26 -30.91 12.03
CA LEU A 249 -2.85 -32.30 11.77
C LEU A 249 -4.02 -33.27 11.89
N ALA A 250 -4.89 -33.10 12.90
CA ALA A 250 -6.05 -33.96 13.05
C ALA A 250 -6.98 -33.87 11.83
N THR A 251 -7.24 -32.66 11.34
CA THR A 251 -8.06 -32.40 10.16
C THR A 251 -7.48 -33.06 8.90
N ILE A 252 -6.16 -32.91 8.66
CA ILE A 252 -5.51 -33.54 7.51
C ILE A 252 -5.56 -35.08 7.60
N PHE A 253 -5.30 -35.65 8.78
CA PHE A 253 -5.35 -37.11 8.94
C PHE A 253 -6.76 -37.69 8.83
N ASP A 254 -7.78 -36.94 9.23
CA ASP A 254 -9.17 -37.34 9.04
C ASP A 254 -9.53 -37.38 7.54
N GLN A 255 -9.15 -36.34 6.79
CA GLN A 255 -9.37 -36.25 5.34
C GLN A 255 -8.63 -37.34 4.55
N THR A 256 -7.43 -37.72 4.99
CA THR A 256 -6.61 -38.76 4.35
C THR A 256 -6.95 -40.18 4.83
N GLY A 257 -7.85 -40.32 5.81
CA GLY A 257 -8.33 -41.61 6.31
C GLY A 257 -7.47 -42.27 7.38
N ASP A 258 -6.44 -41.61 7.91
CA ASP A 258 -5.71 -42.08 9.10
C ASP A 258 -6.42 -41.66 10.39
N SER A 259 -7.56 -42.32 10.66
CA SER A 259 -8.38 -42.04 11.85
C SER A 259 -7.60 -42.22 13.15
N ARG A 260 -6.57 -43.09 13.18
CA ARG A 260 -5.77 -43.30 14.38
C ARG A 260 -4.89 -42.09 14.66
N ALA A 261 -4.25 -41.51 13.65
CA ALA A 261 -3.49 -40.28 13.81
C ALA A 261 -4.39 -39.09 14.12
N ALA A 262 -5.54 -38.97 13.45
CA ALA A 262 -6.52 -37.92 13.71
C ALA A 262 -6.98 -37.90 15.18
N ILE A 263 -7.36 -39.07 15.72
CA ILE A 263 -7.79 -39.19 17.13
C ILE A 263 -6.67 -38.83 18.11
N ARG A 264 -5.41 -39.15 17.81
CA ARG A 264 -4.29 -38.76 18.69
C ARG A 264 -4.17 -37.23 18.76
N HIS A 265 -4.12 -36.57 17.60
CA HIS A 265 -3.91 -35.12 17.56
C HIS A 265 -5.12 -34.34 18.11
N ILE A 266 -6.35 -34.75 17.83
CA ILE A 266 -7.53 -34.05 18.39
C ILE A 266 -7.63 -34.18 19.92
N ASN A 267 -7.11 -35.27 20.51
CA ASN A 267 -7.07 -35.44 21.95
C ASN A 267 -6.03 -34.51 22.60
N GLU A 268 -4.85 -34.35 22.01
CA GLU A 268 -3.86 -33.38 22.50
C GLU A 268 -4.37 -31.93 22.35
N TYR A 269 -4.98 -31.57 21.21
CA TYR A 269 -5.64 -30.26 21.05
C TYR A 269 -6.63 -29.98 22.19
N ARG A 270 -7.53 -30.94 22.48
CA ARG A 270 -8.52 -30.82 23.57
C ARG A 270 -7.88 -30.74 24.95
N LYS A 271 -6.72 -31.36 25.16
CA LYS A 271 -6.00 -31.30 26.43
C LYS A 271 -5.37 -29.92 26.66
N LEU A 272 -4.88 -29.29 25.59
CA LEU A 272 -4.25 -27.98 25.63
C LEU A 272 -5.24 -26.81 25.70
N THR A 273 -6.50 -27.02 25.27
CA THR A 273 -7.55 -25.97 25.18
C THR A 273 -8.66 -26.07 26.24
N ARG A 274 -8.49 -26.95 27.23
CA ARG A 274 -9.43 -27.13 28.36
C ARG A 274 -8.97 -26.37 29.60
#